data_AF-A0A8T3Y806-F1
#
_entry.id   AF-A0A8T3Y806-F1
#
_cell.length_a   1.000
_cell.length_b   1.000
_cell.length_c   1.000
_cell.angle_alpha   90.00
_cell.angle_beta   90.00
_cell.angle_gamma   90.00
#
_symmetry.space_group_name_H-M   'P 1'
#
loop_
_entity.id
_entity.type
_entity.pdbx_description
1 polymer ?
#
loop_
_entity_poly.entity_id
_entity_poly.type
_entity_poly.pdbx_seq_one_letter_code
_entity_poly.pdbx_strand_id
1 'polypeptide(L)'
;MGVPLSLRRWFLIHFVLDYVFAIPLFLAPEWFLGILGWSVVDPFASRLVSAALFGIGGVSLLARKASKEAYQHLLMLKLAWSGTAVVGMFITLLQGAPVFGWVVLALFAAFFCVWLYYVVQLKASS
;
A
#
# COMPACT_ATOMS: atom_id res chain seq x y z
N MET A 1 -3.04 -20.71 -17.42
CA MET A 1 -2.26 -20.82 -16.16
C MET A 1 -2.98 -20.09 -15.03
N GLY A 2 -3.02 -20.66 -13.83
CA GLY A 2 -3.66 -20.06 -12.65
C GLY A 2 -2.84 -18.93 -12.00
N VAL A 3 -3.36 -18.35 -10.92
CA VAL A 3 -2.66 -17.31 -10.13
C VAL A 3 -1.44 -17.92 -9.43
N PRO A 4 -0.22 -17.37 -9.64
CA PRO A 4 1.00 -17.87 -8.98
C PRO A 4 0.91 -17.85 -7.45
N LEU A 5 1.46 -18.88 -6.79
CA LEU A 5 1.50 -18.94 -5.33
C LEU A 5 2.29 -17.77 -4.72
N SER A 6 3.33 -17.31 -5.41
CA SER A 6 4.12 -16.15 -4.98
C SER A 6 3.28 -14.86 -4.94
N LEU A 7 2.41 -14.64 -5.94
CA LEU A 7 1.48 -13.50 -5.96
C LEU A 7 0.50 -13.55 -4.79
N ARG A 8 -0.02 -14.74 -4.46
CA ARG A 8 -0.90 -14.92 -3.29
C ARG A 8 -0.17 -14.57 -1.99
N ARG A 9 1.10 -14.97 -1.84
CA ARG A 9 1.93 -14.61 -0.67
C ARG A 9 2.16 -13.11 -0.57
N TRP A 10 2.44 -12.44 -1.68
CA TRP A 10 2.61 -10.97 -1.69
C TRP A 10 1.35 -10.23 -1.25
N PHE A 11 0.17 -10.69 -1.66
CA PHE A 11 -1.10 -10.11 -1.20
C PHE A 11 -1.28 -10.26 0.32
N LEU A 12 -0.86 -11.40 0.89
CA LEU A 12 -0.89 -11.62 2.34
C LEU A 12 0.12 -10.72 3.07
N ILE A 13 1.36 -10.62 2.56
CA ILE A 13 2.39 -9.74 3.12
C ILE A 13 1.90 -8.29 3.12
N HIS A 14 1.34 -7.82 1.99
CA HIS A 14 0.79 -6.47 1.89
C HIS A 14 -0.38 -6.24 2.85
N PHE A 15 -1.28 -7.21 3.00
CA PHE A 15 -2.35 -7.14 4.00
C PHE A 15 -1.80 -6.92 5.42
N VAL A 16 -0.80 -7.72 5.82
CA VAL A 16 -0.19 -7.60 7.15
C VAL A 16 0.44 -6.22 7.34
N LEU A 17 1.23 -5.75 6.37
CA LEU A 17 1.86 -4.44 6.46
C LEU A 17 0.83 -3.31 6.50
N ASP A 18 -0.18 -3.33 5.62
CA ASP A 18 -1.26 -2.34 5.63
C ASP A 18 -1.89 -2.25 7.01
N TYR A 19 -2.21 -3.38 7.65
CA TYR A 19 -2.87 -3.39 8.95
C TYR A 19 -1.93 -2.96 10.09
N VAL A 20 -0.64 -3.32 10.03
CA VAL A 20 0.37 -2.86 11.00
C VAL A 20 0.49 -1.33 11.00
N PHE A 21 0.40 -0.68 9.84
CA PHE A 21 0.41 0.79 9.75
C PHE A 21 -0.97 1.41 9.97
N ALA A 22 -2.04 0.80 9.48
CA ALA A 22 -3.39 1.33 9.57
C ALA A 22 -3.90 1.38 11.01
N ILE A 23 -3.70 0.32 11.81
CA ILE A 23 -4.22 0.26 13.19
C ILE A 23 -3.75 1.45 14.05
N PRO A 24 -2.44 1.72 14.20
CA PRO A 24 -1.99 2.87 14.99
C PRO A 24 -2.36 4.20 14.33
N LEU A 25 -2.31 4.30 13.00
CA LEU A 25 -2.70 5.51 12.26
C LEU A 25 -4.20 5.83 12.42
N PHE A 26 -5.06 4.82 12.62
CA PHE A 26 -6.48 4.99 12.86
C PHE A 26 -6.76 5.44 14.30
N LEU A 27 -6.19 4.71 15.26
CA LEU A 27 -6.51 4.85 16.67
C LEU A 27 -5.83 6.07 17.31
N ALA A 28 -4.56 6.31 16.98
CA ALA A 28 -3.74 7.34 17.59
C ALA A 28 -2.77 7.98 16.57
N PRO A 29 -3.28 8.66 15.52
CA PRO A 29 -2.45 9.19 14.44
C PRO A 29 -1.38 10.17 14.92
N GLU A 30 -1.70 11.08 15.84
CA GLU A 30 -0.76 12.10 16.35
C GLU A 30 0.40 11.47 17.11
N TRP A 31 0.09 10.50 17.99
CA TRP A 31 1.12 9.75 18.71
C TRP A 31 1.99 8.95 17.75
N PHE A 32 1.37 8.19 16.85
CA PHE A 32 2.09 7.30 15.94
C PHE A 32 2.99 8.08 14.98
N LEU A 33 2.45 9.10 14.30
CA LEU A 33 3.22 9.93 13.38
C LEU A 33 4.23 10.83 14.12
N GLY A 34 3.93 11.23 15.36
CA GLY A 34 4.87 11.96 16.22
C GLY A 34 6.15 11.17 16.51
N ILE A 35 6.04 9.86 16.77
CA ILE A 35 7.21 8.96 16.91
C ILE A 35 8.03 8.92 15.62
N LEU A 36 7.38 9.03 14.47
CA LEU A 36 8.01 9.03 13.15
C LEU A 36 8.56 10.41 12.74
N GLY A 37 8.51 11.40 13.64
CA GLY A 37 9.09 12.72 13.47
C GLY A 37 8.16 13.78 12.88
N TRP A 38 6.88 13.49 12.69
CA TRP A 38 5.91 14.49 12.23
C TRP A 38 5.52 15.44 13.36
N SER A 39 5.67 16.75 13.14
CA SER A 39 5.33 17.78 14.14
C SER A 39 3.90 18.32 14.00
N VAL A 40 3.32 18.24 12.80
CA VAL A 40 1.94 18.64 12.50
C VAL A 40 1.24 17.46 11.86
N VAL A 41 0.15 17.02 12.46
CA VAL A 41 -0.64 15.88 12.02
C VAL A 41 -2.09 16.31 11.88
N ASP A 42 -2.69 16.04 10.73
CA ASP A 42 -4.14 16.12 10.55
C ASP A 42 -4.76 14.74 10.85
N PRO A 43 -5.51 14.58 11.96
CA PRO A 43 -6.12 13.30 12.31
C PRO A 43 -7.20 12.85 11.33
N PHE A 44 -7.89 13.77 10.65
CA PHE A 44 -8.92 13.43 9.67
C PHE A 44 -8.29 12.79 8.44
N ALA A 45 -7.31 13.47 7.83
CA ALA A 45 -6.56 12.94 6.69
C ALA A 45 -5.86 11.61 7.04
N SER A 46 -5.26 11.51 8.22
CA SER A 46 -4.58 10.29 8.69
C SER A 46 -5.53 9.09 8.80
N ARG A 47 -6.73 9.30 9.36
CA ARG A 47 -7.76 8.24 9.46
C ARG A 47 -8.33 7.87 8.11
N LEU A 48 -8.46 8.84 7.19
CA LEU A 48 -8.88 8.56 5.81
C LEU A 48 -7.86 7.69 5.07
N VAL A 49 -6.56 8.00 5.20
CA VAL A 49 -5.48 7.16 4.66
C VAL A 49 -5.50 5.77 5.31
N SER A 50 -5.68 5.70 6.62
CA SER A 50 -5.84 4.42 7.31
C SER A 50 -7.02 3.61 6.80
N ALA A 51 -8.17 4.24 6.51
CA ALA A 51 -9.33 3.55 5.95
C ALA A 51 -9.01 2.98 4.56
N ALA A 52 -8.25 3.70 3.74
CA ALA A 52 -7.77 3.20 2.46
C ALA A 52 -6.86 1.98 2.63
N LEU A 53 -5.92 1.99 3.58
CA LEU A 53 -5.07 0.84 3.91
C LEU A 53 -5.89 -0.36 4.40
N PHE A 54 -6.89 -0.16 5.26
CA PHE A 54 -7.80 -1.23 5.67
C PHE A 54 -8.57 -1.82 4.48
N GLY A 55 -9.09 -0.99 3.58
CA GLY A 55 -9.82 -1.45 2.41
C GLY A 55 -8.93 -2.24 1.43
N ILE A 56 -7.79 -1.65 1.04
CA ILE A 56 -6.87 -2.22 0.05
C ILE A 56 -6.11 -3.44 0.61
N GLY A 57 -5.73 -3.40 1.88
CA GLY A 57 -5.15 -4.53 2.59
C GLY A 57 -6.19 -5.63 2.79
N GLY A 58 -7.35 -5.27 3.34
CA GLY A 58 -8.42 -6.21 3.70
C GLY A 58 -8.92 -7.01 2.49
N VAL A 59 -9.11 -6.34 1.34
CA VAL A 59 -9.48 -7.05 0.11
C VAL A 59 -8.42 -8.07 -0.33
N SER A 60 -7.15 -7.86 0.02
CA SER A 60 -6.07 -8.81 -0.28
C SER A 60 -6.23 -10.13 0.49
N LEU A 61 -6.79 -10.10 1.70
CA LEU A 61 -7.14 -11.29 2.48
C LEU A 61 -8.47 -11.91 2.02
N LEU A 62 -9.48 -11.09 1.76
CA LEU A 62 -10.81 -11.54 1.37
C LEU A 62 -10.80 -12.21 -0.01
N ALA A 63 -10.06 -11.64 -0.97
CA ALA A 63 -9.93 -12.16 -2.33
C ALA A 63 -8.84 -13.25 -2.48
N ARG A 64 -8.30 -13.79 -1.38
CA ARG A 64 -7.14 -14.72 -1.41
C ARG A 64 -7.35 -16.02 -2.20
N LYS A 65 -8.60 -16.37 -2.51
CA LYS A 65 -9.00 -17.55 -3.32
C LYS A 65 -9.70 -17.17 -4.62
N ALA A 66 -9.67 -15.89 -5.00
CA ALA A 66 -10.37 -15.40 -6.18
C ALA A 66 -9.73 -15.87 -7.51
N SER A 67 -10.44 -15.61 -8.60
CA SER A 67 -10.04 -15.94 -9.98
C SER A 67 -8.84 -15.12 -10.46
N LYS A 68 -8.21 -15.57 -11.57
CA LYS A 68 -7.11 -14.81 -12.23
C LYS A 68 -7.55 -13.39 -12.60
N GLU A 69 -8.75 -13.26 -13.15
CA GLU A 69 -9.34 -11.97 -13.54
C GLU A 69 -9.49 -11.02 -12.35
N ALA A 70 -9.99 -11.51 -11.21
CA ALA A 70 -10.09 -10.72 -9.99
C ALA A 70 -8.70 -10.23 -9.52
N TYR A 71 -7.67 -11.08 -9.58
CA TYR A 71 -6.30 -10.67 -9.27
C TYR A 71 -5.75 -9.62 -10.24
N GLN A 72 -6.10 -9.66 -11.52
CA GLN A 72 -5.71 -8.64 -12.50
C GLN A 72 -6.32 -7.28 -12.14
N HIS A 73 -7.61 -7.22 -11.81
CA HIS A 73 -8.25 -5.99 -11.37
C HIS A 73 -7.67 -5.45 -10.06
N LEU A 74 -7.40 -6.33 -9.09
CA LEU A 74 -6.79 -5.93 -7.82
C LEU A 74 -5.36 -5.42 -7.99
N LEU A 75 -4.59 -6.00 -8.91
CA LEU A 75 -3.25 -5.49 -9.24
C LEU A 75 -3.32 -4.10 -9.88
N MET A 76 -4.29 -3.85 -10.77
CA MET A 76 -4.50 -2.52 -11.35
C MET A 76 -4.85 -1.48 -10.28
N LEU A 77 -5.72 -1.83 -9.32
CA LEU A 77 -6.02 -0.99 -8.16
C LEU A 77 -4.74 -0.68 -7.37
N LYS A 78 -3.93 -1.70 -7.07
CA LYS A 78 -2.69 -1.53 -6.30
C LYS A 78 -1.66 -0.67 -7.03
N LEU A 79 -1.54 -0.79 -8.36
CA LEU A 79 -0.68 0.09 -9.16
C LEU A 79 -1.15 1.53 -9.13
N ALA A 80 -2.45 1.77 -9.34
CA ALA A 80 -3.01 3.12 -9.29
C ALA A 80 -2.80 3.76 -7.92
N TRP A 81 -3.11 3.03 -6.85
CA TRP A 81 -2.92 3.50 -5.48
C TRP A 81 -1.46 3.76 -5.13
N SER A 82 -0.59 2.77 -5.31
CA SER A 82 0.82 2.92 -4.90
C SER A 82 1.56 3.92 -5.79
N GLY A 83 1.23 3.99 -7.09
CA GLY A 83 1.83 4.95 -8.00
C GLY A 83 1.49 6.40 -7.66
N THR A 84 0.21 6.70 -7.41
CA THR A 84 -0.20 8.05 -7.02
C THR A 84 0.32 8.41 -5.63
N ALA A 85 0.36 7.46 -4.69
CA ALA A 85 0.95 7.66 -3.37
C ALA A 85 2.46 7.97 -3.46
N VAL A 86 3.23 7.25 -4.29
CA VAL A 86 4.66 7.54 -4.51
C VAL A 86 4.86 8.97 -5.02
N VAL A 87 4.11 9.38 -6.05
CA VAL A 87 4.23 10.74 -6.61
C VAL A 87 3.85 11.80 -5.57
N GLY A 88 2.72 11.63 -4.88
CA GLY A 88 2.25 12.58 -3.86
C GLY A 88 3.24 12.71 -2.70
N MET A 89 3.71 11.59 -2.14
CA MET A 89 4.70 11.60 -1.05
C MET A 89 6.03 12.20 -1.50
N PHE A 90 6.49 11.90 -2.72
CA PHE A 90 7.73 12.48 -3.24
C PHE A 90 7.66 14.01 -3.31
N ILE A 91 6.54 14.56 -3.82
CA ILE A 91 6.32 16.01 -3.84
C ILE A 91 6.36 16.60 -2.43
N THR A 92 5.67 15.98 -1.46
CA THR A 92 5.68 16.42 -0.06
C THR A 92 7.07 16.34 0.57
N LEU A 93 7.84 15.30 0.27
CA LEU A 93 9.19 15.11 0.83
C LEU A 93 10.18 16.18 0.37
N LEU A 94 10.03 16.69 -0.85
CA LEU A 94 10.81 17.83 -1.36
C LEU A 94 10.54 19.13 -0.59
N GLN A 95 9.44 19.21 0.17
CA GLN A 95 9.06 20.38 0.97
C GLN A 95 9.62 20.33 2.40
N GLY A 96 10.44 19.34 2.74
CA GLY A 96 11.11 19.24 4.05
C GLY A 96 10.42 18.32 5.06
N ALA A 97 9.80 17.23 4.61
CA ALA A 97 9.17 16.27 5.51
C ALA A 97 10.20 15.42 6.29
N PRO A 98 9.79 14.75 7.40
CA PRO A 98 10.69 13.95 8.23
C PRO A 98 11.40 12.82 7.46
N VAL A 99 12.59 12.43 7.91
CA VAL A 99 13.41 11.36 7.27
C VAL A 99 12.63 10.06 7.10
N PHE A 100 11.77 9.71 8.07
CA PHE A 100 10.95 8.51 7.99
C PHE A 100 10.00 8.50 6.80
N GLY A 101 9.58 9.66 6.29
CA GLY A 101 8.76 9.75 5.09
C GLY A 101 9.45 9.17 3.85
N TRP A 102 10.79 9.25 3.75
CA TRP A 102 11.55 8.59 2.68
C TRP A 102 11.50 7.06 2.79
N VAL A 103 11.47 6.52 4.00
CA VAL A 103 11.30 5.07 4.22
C VAL A 103 9.93 4.62 3.74
N VAL A 104 8.88 5.37 4.06
CA VAL A 104 7.52 5.09 3.58
C VAL A 104 7.44 5.19 2.05
N LEU A 105 8.06 6.21 1.45
CA LEU A 105 8.15 6.36 -0.01
C LEU A 105 8.82 5.13 -0.65
N ALA A 106 9.97 4.72 -0.13
CA ALA A 106 10.71 3.56 -0.63
C ALA A 106 9.89 2.27 -0.52
N LEU A 107 9.16 2.08 0.57
CA LEU A 107 8.27 0.94 0.77
C LEU A 107 7.17 0.89 -0.30
N PHE A 108 6.50 2.01 -0.55
CA PHE A 108 5.45 2.11 -1.58
C PHE A 108 6.01 1.90 -2.99
N ALA A 109 7.19 2.47 -3.29
CA ALA A 109 7.87 2.27 -4.57
C ALA A 109 8.27 0.79 -4.79
N ALA A 110 8.77 0.11 -3.75
CA ALA A 110 9.08 -1.31 -3.83
C ALA A 110 7.83 -2.15 -4.12
N PHE A 111 6.72 -1.88 -3.43
CA PHE A 111 5.44 -2.55 -3.70
C PHE A 111 4.91 -2.27 -5.11
N PHE A 112 5.00 -1.02 -5.58
CA PHE A 112 4.64 -0.67 -6.95
C PHE A 112 5.39 -1.54 -7.97
N CYS A 113 6.71 -1.69 -7.82
CA CYS A 113 7.53 -2.54 -8.68
C CYS A 113 7.10 -4.02 -8.63
N VAL A 114 6.79 -4.55 -7.44
CA VAL A 114 6.25 -5.91 -7.27
C VAL A 114 4.93 -6.07 -8.04
N TRP A 115 3.99 -5.12 -7.91
CA TRP A 115 2.72 -5.18 -8.61
C TRP A 115 2.88 -5.07 -10.12
N LEU A 116 3.76 -4.20 -10.58
CA LEU A 116 4.05 -4.01 -11.99
C LEU A 116 4.60 -5.30 -12.61
N TYR A 117 5.54 -5.95 -11.93
CA TYR A 117 6.07 -7.24 -12.33
C TYR A 117 4.95 -8.28 -12.54
N TYR A 118 4.03 -8.42 -11.58
CA TYR A 118 2.94 -9.39 -11.68
C TYR A 118 1.90 -9.03 -12.76
N VAL A 119 1.65 -7.74 -13.00
CA VAL A 119 0.79 -7.31 -14.12
C VAL A 119 1.39 -7.74 -15.44
N VAL A 120 2.67 -7.48 -15.66
CA VAL A 120 3.38 -7.87 -16.89
C VAL A 120 3.39 -9.41 -17.03
N GLN A 121 3.71 -10.13 -15.95
CA GLN A 121 3.72 -11.59 -15.95
C GLN A 121 2.35 -12.21 -16.31
N LEU A 122 1.26 -11.71 -15.72
CA LEU A 122 -0.07 -12.27 -15.95
C LEU A 122 -0.61 -11.98 -17.36
N LYS A 123 -0.21 -10.86 -17.97
CA LYS A 123 -0.49 -10.49 -19.37
C LYS A 123 0.32 -11.33 -20.36
N ALA A 124 1.57 -11.65 -20.06
CA ALA A 124 2.35 -12.56 -20.90
C ALA A 124 1.85 -14.02 -20.87
N SER A 125 1.03 -14.37 -19.86
CA SER A 125 0.50 -15.71 -19.62
C SER A 125 -1.00 -15.85 -19.97
N SER A 126 -1.57 -14.88 -20.70
CA SER A 126 -2.95 -14.90 -21.24
C SER A 126 -2.88 -15.05 -22.75
#